data_AF-A0A958MVB4-F1
#
_entry.id   AF-A0A958MVB4-F1
#
_cell.length_a   1.000
_cell.length_b   1.000
_cell.length_c   1.000
_cell.angle_alpha   90.00
_cell.angle_beta   90.00
_cell.angle_gamma   90.00
#
_symmetry.space_group_name_H-M   'P 1'
#
loop_
_entity.id
_entity.type
_entity.pdbx_description
1 polymer ?
#
loop_
_entity_poly.entity_id
_entity_poly.type
_entity_poly.pdbx_seq_one_letter_code
_entity_poly.pdbx_strand_id
1 'polypeptide(L)'
;MVKDKRKNGIHSRTKYIDHSRRFLEWVNNLGFEQTNLGRVIHFLDERFQIRRLSLLFLFMLFLSFLLFWDIDFPYFVQVGDIASSDIKSPISFQVVDEVATETKRREAEQSVPPVFDFDPNVYENITHNVYKSWRKMRQMVKQTAWPDSEGKRAEAVIDFMQHKKIFDQELGVPVTDSVFRWLIEKRFSARLENTLIEAIAKWSTFRIFDGSSNLLPNGDSPLIVRVID
;
A
#
# COMPACT_ATOMS: atom_id res chain seq x y z
N MET A 1 56.97 52.78 -25.52
CA MET A 1 57.47 52.35 -26.85
C MET A 1 58.37 51.15 -26.62
N VAL A 2 57.91 49.91 -26.88
CA VAL A 2 58.02 49.20 -28.17
C VAL A 2 59.50 49.16 -28.60
N LYS A 3 60.21 48.03 -28.64
CA LYS A 3 59.90 46.86 -29.47
C LYS A 3 60.75 45.64 -29.08
N ASP A 4 60.04 44.53 -28.99
CA ASP A 4 60.41 43.12 -29.10
C ASP A 4 61.24 42.78 -30.36
N LYS A 5 62.13 41.77 -30.31
CA LYS A 5 62.16 40.59 -31.22
C LYS A 5 63.47 39.76 -31.23
N ARG A 6 63.29 38.50 -30.80
CA ARG A 6 63.58 37.21 -31.50
C ARG A 6 65.00 36.63 -31.62
N LYS A 7 65.17 35.51 -30.88
CA LYS A 7 65.54 34.14 -31.32
C LYS A 7 65.96 33.94 -32.79
N ASN A 8 67.06 33.19 -32.99
CA ASN A 8 67.19 31.96 -33.80
C ASN A 8 68.69 31.55 -33.79
N GLY A 9 69.09 30.31 -33.54
CA GLY A 9 68.69 29.13 -34.29
C GLY A 9 68.70 27.84 -33.47
N ILE A 10 67.53 27.22 -33.42
CA ILE A 10 67.34 25.84 -33.00
C ILE A 10 67.80 24.99 -34.18
N HIS A 11 68.82 24.14 -33.99
CA HIS A 11 69.25 23.19 -35.02
C HIS A 11 68.07 22.29 -35.41
N SER A 12 67.61 22.47 -36.64
CA SER A 12 66.57 21.66 -37.26
C SER A 12 67.11 20.26 -37.57
N ARG A 13 66.65 19.30 -36.76
CA ARG A 13 66.37 17.89 -37.12
C ARG A 13 67.23 17.30 -38.25
N THR A 14 68.35 16.69 -37.88
CA THR A 14 68.87 15.55 -38.63
C THR A 14 67.92 14.37 -38.43
N LYS A 15 67.43 13.78 -39.52
CA LYS A 15 66.80 12.46 -39.49
C LYS A 15 67.81 11.50 -38.86
N TYR A 16 67.56 11.06 -37.63
CA TYR A 16 68.32 9.96 -37.05
C TYR A 16 67.95 8.71 -37.84
N ILE A 17 68.88 8.24 -38.68
CA ILE A 17 68.79 6.94 -39.33
C ILE A 17 69.72 6.07 -38.51
N ASP A 18 69.13 5.17 -37.72
CA ASP A 18 69.91 4.19 -36.97
C ASP A 18 70.57 3.24 -37.99
N HIS A 19 71.88 3.38 -38.17
CA HIS A 19 72.68 2.48 -39.01
C HIS A 19 72.96 1.16 -38.31
N SER A 20 72.73 1.06 -36.99
CA SER A 20 72.91 -0.16 -36.25
C SER A 20 71.63 -0.99 -36.36
N ARG A 21 71.63 -1.97 -37.26
CA ARG A 21 70.56 -2.98 -37.33
C ARG A 21 70.50 -3.87 -36.07
N ARG A 22 71.15 -3.50 -34.96
CA ARG A 22 71.26 -4.28 -33.72
C ARG A 22 69.90 -4.68 -33.16
N PHE A 23 68.92 -3.79 -33.21
CA PHE A 23 67.56 -4.12 -32.77
C PHE A 23 66.89 -5.14 -33.71
N LEU A 24 66.99 -4.93 -35.02
CA LEU A 24 66.44 -5.87 -36.00
C LEU A 24 67.14 -7.24 -35.93
N GLU A 25 68.46 -7.25 -35.74
CA GLU A 25 69.25 -8.48 -35.54
C GLU A 25 68.86 -9.20 -34.25
N TRP A 26 68.64 -8.47 -33.15
CA TRP A 26 68.16 -9.04 -31.89
C TRP A 26 66.74 -9.61 -32.01
N VAL A 27 65.82 -8.87 -32.66
CA VAL A 27 64.45 -9.33 -32.95
C VAL A 27 64.46 -10.55 -33.87
N ASN A 28 65.32 -10.58 -34.88
CA ASN A 28 65.44 -11.70 -35.79
C ASN A 28 66.04 -12.94 -35.10
N ASN A 29 66.98 -12.75 -34.17
CA ASN A 29 67.54 -13.83 -33.36
C ASN A 29 66.51 -14.45 -32.39
N LEU A 30 65.46 -13.72 -32.03
CA LEU A 30 64.33 -14.26 -31.26
C LEU A 30 63.43 -15.21 -32.09
N GLY A 31 63.59 -15.26 -33.42
CA GLY A 31 62.96 -16.27 -34.29
C GLY A 31 61.45 -16.13 -34.48
N PHE A 32 60.82 -15.05 -33.99
CA PHE A 32 59.37 -14.84 -34.09
C PHE A 32 58.86 -14.85 -35.54
N GLU A 33 59.66 -14.36 -36.48
CA GLU A 33 59.30 -14.28 -37.90
C GLU A 33 59.20 -15.66 -38.59
N GLN A 34 59.89 -16.67 -38.06
CA GLN A 34 59.88 -18.04 -38.59
C GLN A 34 58.74 -18.89 -38.00
N THR A 35 58.09 -18.42 -36.93
CA THR A 35 56.98 -19.14 -36.29
C THR A 35 55.64 -18.82 -36.95
N ASN A 36 54.69 -19.78 -36.88
CA ASN A 36 53.33 -19.59 -37.40
C ASN A 36 52.64 -18.34 -36.80
N LEU A 37 53.02 -17.94 -35.57
CA LEU A 37 52.53 -16.74 -34.91
C LEU A 37 53.00 -15.45 -35.60
N GLY A 38 54.26 -15.36 -36.04
CA GLY A 38 54.77 -14.20 -36.75
C GLY A 38 54.05 -13.94 -38.07
N ARG A 39 53.74 -15.01 -38.82
CA ARG A 39 52.97 -14.92 -40.07
C ARG A 39 51.53 -14.44 -39.84
N VAL A 40 50.90 -14.95 -38.79
CA VAL A 40 49.55 -14.52 -38.37
C VAL A 40 49.57 -13.05 -37.95
N ILE A 41 50.52 -12.64 -37.10
CA ILE A 41 50.67 -11.25 -36.66
C ILE A 41 50.92 -10.32 -37.85
N HIS A 42 51.76 -10.70 -38.81
CA HIS A 42 52.02 -9.91 -40.02
C HIS A 42 50.76 -9.77 -40.89
N PHE A 43 50.01 -10.85 -41.10
CA PHE A 43 48.75 -10.82 -41.85
C PHE A 43 47.69 -9.94 -41.16
N LEU A 44 47.61 -9.99 -39.84
CA LEU A 44 46.72 -9.10 -39.09
C LEU A 44 47.23 -7.65 -39.06
N ASP A 45 48.54 -7.39 -39.08
CA ASP A 45 49.10 -6.02 -39.09
C ASP A 45 48.80 -5.31 -40.41
N GLU A 46 48.89 -6.04 -41.55
CA GLU A 46 48.51 -5.54 -42.88
C GLU A 46 47.05 -5.10 -42.95
N ARG A 47 46.15 -5.79 -42.25
CA ARG A 47 44.71 -5.52 -42.28
C ARG A 47 44.22 -4.58 -41.18
N PHE A 48 44.82 -4.60 -40.00
CA PHE A 48 44.29 -3.97 -38.78
C PHE A 48 45.24 -2.97 -38.09
N GLN A 49 46.43 -2.68 -38.64
CA GLN A 49 47.40 -1.73 -38.06
C GLN A 49 47.72 -2.02 -36.56
N ILE A 50 48.02 -3.28 -36.22
CA ILE A 50 48.21 -3.77 -34.84
C ILE A 50 49.20 -2.90 -34.05
N ARG A 51 50.26 -2.39 -34.70
CA ARG A 51 51.26 -1.55 -34.03
C ARG A 51 50.68 -0.30 -33.37
N ARG A 52 49.66 0.32 -33.97
CA ARG A 52 49.00 1.51 -33.39
C ARG A 52 48.07 1.11 -32.25
N LEU A 53 47.38 -0.01 -32.41
CA LEU A 53 46.43 -0.50 -31.42
C LEU A 53 47.14 -0.98 -30.14
N SER A 54 48.31 -1.61 -30.25
CA SER A 54 49.10 -2.04 -29.10
C SER A 54 49.63 -0.85 -28.28
N LEU A 55 50.06 0.23 -28.94
CA LEU A 55 50.48 1.46 -28.28
C LEU A 55 49.31 2.12 -27.54
N LEU A 56 48.12 2.18 -28.17
CA LEU A 56 46.92 2.70 -27.51
C LEU A 56 46.51 1.84 -26.31
N PHE A 57 46.55 0.52 -26.46
CA PHE A 57 46.24 -0.41 -25.38
C PHE A 57 47.18 -0.24 -24.18
N LEU A 58 48.49 -0.14 -24.44
CA LEU A 58 49.50 0.05 -23.39
C LEU A 58 49.36 1.42 -22.71
N PHE A 59 49.01 2.46 -23.47
CA PHE A 59 48.70 3.78 -22.92
C PHE A 59 47.46 3.76 -22.02
N MET A 60 46.40 3.04 -22.40
CA MET A 60 45.20 2.88 -21.58
C MET A 60 45.49 2.13 -20.28
N LEU A 61 46.32 1.07 -20.35
CA LEU A 61 46.73 0.29 -19.18
C LEU A 61 47.54 1.15 -18.21
N PHE A 62 48.46 1.97 -18.73
CA PHE A 62 49.22 2.92 -17.95
C PHE A 62 48.32 3.97 -17.26
N LEU A 63 47.32 4.51 -17.97
CA LEU A 63 46.38 5.47 -17.40
C LEU A 63 45.52 4.84 -16.30
N SER A 64 45.04 3.62 -16.51
CA SER A 64 44.27 2.86 -15.51
C SER A 64 45.08 2.63 -14.24
N PHE A 65 46.36 2.29 -14.40
CA PHE A 65 47.26 2.08 -13.26
C PHE A 65 47.48 3.37 -12.46
N LEU A 66 47.66 4.50 -13.14
CA LEU A 66 47.81 5.80 -12.48
C LEU A 66 46.56 6.21 -11.70
N LEU A 67 45.38 5.91 -12.22
CA LEU A 67 44.09 6.26 -11.60
C LEU A 67 43.81 5.42 -10.35
N PHE A 68 44.32 4.17 -10.31
CA PHE A 68 44.12 3.26 -9.20
C PHE A 68 45.22 3.33 -8.13
N TRP A 69 46.25 4.14 -8.35
CA TRP A 69 47.31 4.34 -7.38
C TRP A 69 46.86 5.36 -6.32
N ASP A 70 46.07 4.91 -5.34
CA ASP A 70 45.78 5.68 -4.13
C ASP A 70 46.92 5.53 -3.10
N ILE A 71 47.51 6.65 -2.67
CA ILE A 71 48.49 6.71 -1.60
C ILE A 71 47.80 7.27 -0.36
N ASP A 72 47.45 6.39 0.57
CA ASP A 72 46.97 6.81 1.88
C ASP A 72 48.15 7.29 2.74
N PHE A 73 48.16 8.58 3.07
CA PHE A 73 49.12 9.13 4.02
C PHE A 73 48.60 8.88 5.44
N PRO A 74 49.30 8.08 6.28
CA PRO A 74 48.88 7.89 7.66
C PRO A 74 49.05 9.21 8.43
N TYR A 75 47.93 9.77 8.91
CA TYR A 75 47.93 10.93 9.79
C TYR A 75 48.07 10.44 11.25
N PHE A 76 49.21 10.74 11.88
CA PHE A 76 49.46 10.38 13.27
C PHE A 76 48.91 11.49 14.19
N VAL A 77 47.79 11.21 14.86
CA VAL A 77 47.16 12.13 15.82
C VAL A 77 47.86 12.03 17.18
N GLN A 78 48.19 13.16 17.80
CA GLN A 78 48.68 13.20 19.18
C GLN A 78 47.60 13.72 20.14
N VAL A 79 47.71 13.33 21.41
CA VAL A 79 46.76 13.76 22.45
C VAL A 79 46.91 15.28 22.66
N GLY A 80 45.85 16.03 22.34
CA GLY A 80 45.83 17.50 22.40
C GLY A 80 45.53 18.17 21.05
N ASP A 81 45.56 17.42 19.95
CA ASP A 81 45.20 17.94 18.62
C ASP A 81 43.69 18.21 18.51
N ILE A 82 43.34 19.31 17.85
CA ILE A 82 41.94 19.64 17.54
C ILE A 82 41.48 18.77 16.37
N ALA A 83 40.40 18.03 16.55
CA ALA A 83 39.83 17.18 15.50
C ALA A 83 39.34 18.03 14.32
N SER A 84 39.75 17.66 13.10
CA SER A 84 39.33 18.31 11.85
C SER A 84 37.96 17.85 11.35
N SER A 85 37.42 16.76 11.92
CA SER A 85 36.13 16.17 11.56
C SER A 85 35.39 15.71 12.80
N ASP A 86 34.06 15.74 12.74
CA ASP A 86 33.19 15.21 13.79
C ASP A 86 33.44 13.72 14.05
N ILE A 87 33.86 13.37 15.26
CA ILE A 87 34.03 11.99 15.69
C ILE A 87 32.73 11.51 16.32
N LYS A 88 32.04 10.58 15.65
CA LYS A 88 30.84 9.94 16.20
C LYS A 88 31.23 8.73 17.06
N SER A 89 30.55 8.56 18.19
CA SER A 89 30.74 7.39 19.06
C SER A 89 30.37 6.10 18.31
N PRO A 90 31.19 5.03 18.40
CA PRO A 90 30.83 3.71 17.85
C PRO A 90 29.70 3.03 18.64
N ILE A 91 29.35 3.55 19.82
CA ILE A 91 28.30 3.00 20.68
C ILE A 91 27.00 3.74 20.38
N SER A 92 26.03 3.03 19.80
CA SER A 92 24.67 3.53 19.62
C SER A 92 23.87 3.41 20.92
N PHE A 93 23.45 4.54 21.48
CA PHE A 93 22.50 4.57 22.59
C PHE A 93 21.08 4.76 22.03
N GLN A 94 20.17 3.83 22.33
CA GLN A 94 18.78 3.88 21.90
C GLN A 94 17.91 4.23 23.10
N VAL A 95 17.23 5.37 23.04
CA VAL A 95 16.17 5.75 23.99
C VAL A 95 14.84 5.54 23.27
N VAL A 96 14.00 4.67 23.82
CA VAL A 96 12.65 4.45 23.30
C VAL A 96 11.72 5.50 23.88
N ASP A 97 11.05 6.25 23.02
CA ASP A 97 9.97 7.15 23.41
C ASP A 97 8.65 6.36 23.45
N GLU A 98 8.32 5.87 24.65
CA GLU A 98 7.10 5.11 24.89
C GLU A 98 5.85 5.95 24.59
N VAL A 99 5.86 7.24 24.96
CA VAL A 99 4.73 8.15 24.75
C VAL A 99 4.48 8.34 23.26
N ALA A 100 5.50 8.72 22.49
CA ALA A 100 5.35 8.90 21.03
C ALA A 100 4.94 7.60 20.33
N THR A 101 5.40 6.45 20.83
CA THR A 101 5.00 5.14 20.30
C THR A 101 3.53 4.85 20.57
N GLU A 102 3.04 5.10 21.79
CA GLU A 102 1.62 4.93 22.13
C GLU A 102 0.72 5.90 21.36
N THR A 103 1.12 7.17 21.22
CA THR A 103 0.34 8.15 20.46
C THR A 103 0.19 7.73 19.00
N LYS A 104 1.29 7.33 18.35
CA LYS A 104 1.26 6.81 16.97
C LYS A 104 0.44 5.53 16.84
N ARG A 105 0.45 4.67 17.86
CA ARG A 105 -0.37 3.45 17.87
C ARG A 105 -1.86 3.78 17.89
N ARG A 106 -2.28 4.73 18.75
CA ARG A 106 -3.67 5.19 18.80
C ARG A 106 -4.10 5.90 17.52
N GLU A 107 -3.24 6.73 16.95
CA GLU A 107 -3.50 7.38 15.65
C GLU A 107 -3.68 6.34 14.53
N ALA A 108 -2.83 5.31 14.50
CA ALA A 108 -2.95 4.21 13.55
C ALA A 108 -4.27 3.44 13.73
N GLU A 109 -4.64 3.10 14.97
CA GLU A 109 -5.90 2.43 15.30
C GLU A 109 -7.12 3.27 14.86
N GLN A 110 -7.10 4.58 15.12
CA GLN A 110 -8.16 5.50 14.71
C GLN A 110 -8.23 5.72 13.19
N SER A 111 -7.10 5.55 12.48
CA SER A 111 -7.04 5.69 11.03
C SER A 111 -7.66 4.51 10.27
N VAL A 112 -7.89 3.38 10.94
CA VAL A 112 -8.48 2.20 10.31
C VAL A 112 -9.98 2.44 10.07
N PRO A 113 -10.45 2.41 8.81
CA PRO A 113 -11.86 2.62 8.52
C PRO A 113 -12.70 1.46 9.07
N PRO A 114 -13.90 1.73 9.61
CA PRO A 114 -14.81 0.68 10.04
C PRO A 114 -15.26 -0.16 8.84
N VAL A 115 -15.38 -1.47 9.08
CA VAL A 115 -15.88 -2.43 8.09
C VAL A 115 -17.30 -2.82 8.48
N PHE A 116 -18.25 -2.58 7.59
CA PHE A 116 -19.66 -2.95 7.74
C PHE A 116 -20.03 -4.07 6.77
N ASP A 117 -20.89 -4.96 7.23
CA ASP A 117 -21.48 -6.00 6.41
C ASP A 117 -22.88 -5.56 5.96
N PHE A 118 -23.10 -5.54 4.65
CA PHE A 118 -24.37 -5.21 4.03
C PHE A 118 -25.05 -6.48 3.54
N ASP A 119 -26.23 -6.76 4.11
CA ASP A 119 -27.11 -7.85 3.68
C ASP A 119 -28.25 -7.27 2.83
N PRO A 120 -28.30 -7.60 1.51
CA PRO A 120 -29.35 -7.10 0.61
C PRO A 120 -30.72 -7.74 0.87
N ASN A 121 -30.78 -8.90 1.54
CA ASN A 121 -31.99 -9.68 1.74
C ASN A 121 -32.80 -9.24 2.96
N VAL A 122 -32.26 -8.33 3.79
CA VAL A 122 -32.92 -7.82 5.00
C VAL A 122 -34.31 -7.25 4.71
N TYR A 123 -34.46 -6.49 3.62
CA TYR A 123 -35.75 -5.91 3.24
C TYR A 123 -36.81 -6.98 2.96
N GLU A 124 -36.44 -8.02 2.21
CA GLU A 124 -37.34 -9.13 1.88
C GLU A 124 -37.71 -9.92 3.14
N ASN A 125 -36.72 -10.19 4.00
CA ASN A 125 -36.90 -10.89 5.27
C ASN A 125 -37.86 -10.15 6.21
N ILE A 126 -37.66 -8.85 6.42
CA ILE A 126 -38.54 -8.02 7.27
C ILE A 126 -39.95 -7.99 6.69
N THR A 127 -40.08 -7.75 5.38
CA THR A 127 -41.37 -7.69 4.69
C THR A 127 -42.12 -9.01 4.82
N HIS A 128 -41.43 -10.14 4.64
CA HIS A 128 -41.98 -11.48 4.83
C HIS A 128 -42.48 -11.70 6.26
N ASN A 129 -41.67 -11.34 7.26
CA ASN A 129 -42.01 -11.49 8.68
C ASN A 129 -43.24 -10.66 9.07
N VAL A 130 -43.35 -9.43 8.55
CA VAL A 130 -44.54 -8.57 8.74
C VAL A 130 -45.78 -9.24 8.14
N TYR A 131 -45.72 -9.70 6.88
CA TYR A 131 -46.85 -10.39 6.25
C TYR A 131 -47.28 -11.65 7.00
N LYS A 132 -46.30 -12.46 7.41
CA LYS A 132 -46.52 -13.73 8.11
C LYS A 132 -47.18 -13.50 9.47
N SER A 133 -46.63 -12.58 10.27
CA SER A 133 -47.13 -12.24 11.60
C SER A 133 -48.54 -11.62 11.54
N TRP A 134 -48.79 -10.64 10.65
CA TRP A 134 -50.11 -10.02 10.49
C TRP A 134 -51.16 -11.01 9.98
N ARG A 135 -50.83 -11.84 8.99
CA ARG A 135 -51.75 -12.85 8.46
C ARG A 135 -52.14 -13.85 9.54
N LYS A 136 -51.19 -14.34 10.33
CA LYS A 136 -51.43 -15.27 11.44
C LYS A 136 -52.32 -14.65 12.51
N MET A 137 -52.03 -13.43 12.93
CA MET A 137 -52.85 -12.72 13.94
C MET A 137 -54.25 -12.41 13.42
N ARG A 138 -54.41 -11.99 12.16
CA ARG A 138 -55.75 -11.81 11.56
C ARG A 138 -56.56 -13.09 11.55
N GLN A 139 -55.93 -14.23 11.27
CA GLN A 139 -56.61 -15.52 11.31
C GLN A 139 -57.10 -15.84 12.72
N MET A 140 -56.26 -15.63 13.73
CA MET A 140 -56.62 -15.83 15.14
C MET A 140 -57.74 -14.87 15.58
N VAL A 141 -57.64 -13.58 15.23
CA VAL A 141 -58.69 -12.58 15.52
C VAL A 141 -60.03 -12.95 14.90
N LYS A 142 -60.04 -13.54 13.70
CA LYS A 142 -61.28 -14.02 13.06
C LYS A 142 -61.90 -15.23 13.75
N GLN A 143 -61.08 -16.06 14.40
CA GLN A 143 -61.52 -17.25 15.13
C GLN A 143 -62.02 -16.92 16.54
N THR A 144 -61.59 -15.80 17.11
CA THR A 144 -62.06 -15.30 18.41
C THR A 144 -63.43 -14.65 18.30
N ALA A 145 -64.35 -15.00 19.19
CA ALA A 145 -65.62 -14.30 19.34
C ALA A 145 -65.40 -12.98 20.10
N TRP A 146 -65.76 -11.86 19.50
CA TRP A 146 -65.60 -10.53 20.10
C TRP A 146 -66.95 -10.04 20.66
N PRO A 147 -67.10 -9.90 21.99
CA PRO A 147 -68.32 -9.35 22.58
C PRO A 147 -68.51 -7.87 22.22
N ASP A 148 -69.77 -7.45 22.05
CA ASP A 148 -70.10 -6.03 21.79
C ASP A 148 -70.06 -5.17 23.06
N SER A 149 -70.23 -5.78 24.24
CA SER A 149 -70.14 -5.08 25.52
C SER A 149 -68.70 -4.68 25.84
N GLU A 150 -68.47 -3.41 26.15
CA GLU A 150 -67.14 -2.82 26.36
C GLU A 150 -66.30 -3.55 27.43
N GLY A 151 -66.89 -3.87 28.58
CA GLY A 151 -66.20 -4.60 29.66
C GLY A 151 -65.77 -6.02 29.28
N LYS A 152 -66.66 -6.77 28.62
CA LYS A 152 -66.35 -8.14 28.14
C LYS A 152 -65.37 -8.14 26.98
N ARG A 153 -65.34 -7.06 26.20
CA ARG A 153 -64.38 -6.87 25.12
C ARG A 153 -62.97 -6.61 25.66
N ALA A 154 -62.83 -5.85 26.74
CA ALA A 154 -61.54 -5.63 27.40
C ALA A 154 -60.95 -6.95 27.92
N GLU A 155 -61.78 -7.82 28.52
CA GLU A 155 -61.39 -9.17 28.95
C GLU A 155 -60.93 -10.03 27.77
N ALA A 156 -61.69 -10.06 26.67
CA ALA A 156 -61.30 -10.78 25.46
C ALA A 156 -59.97 -10.27 24.84
N VAL A 157 -59.68 -8.97 24.93
CA VAL A 157 -58.39 -8.40 24.50
C VAL A 157 -57.26 -8.88 25.40
N ILE A 158 -57.47 -8.92 26.72
CA ILE A 158 -56.48 -9.44 27.69
C ILE A 158 -56.21 -10.91 27.41
N ASP A 159 -57.24 -11.72 27.18
CA ASP A 159 -57.08 -13.14 26.82
C ASP A 159 -56.31 -13.31 25.51
N PHE A 160 -56.53 -12.43 24.53
CA PHE A 160 -55.81 -12.48 23.26
C PHE A 160 -54.32 -12.14 23.41
N MET A 161 -53.91 -11.43 24.47
CA MET A 161 -52.50 -11.11 24.75
C MET A 161 -51.62 -12.36 24.88
N GLN A 162 -52.18 -13.53 25.20
CA GLN A 162 -51.43 -14.79 25.26
C GLN A 162 -50.70 -15.12 23.95
N HIS A 163 -51.21 -14.63 22.81
CA HIS A 163 -50.62 -14.84 21.49
C HIS A 163 -49.46 -13.89 21.18
N LYS A 164 -49.15 -12.92 22.07
CA LYS A 164 -48.06 -11.95 21.88
C LYS A 164 -46.73 -12.63 21.60
N LYS A 165 -46.40 -13.68 22.36
CA LYS A 165 -45.13 -14.41 22.17
C LYS A 165 -45.00 -14.99 20.75
N ILE A 166 -46.11 -15.49 20.20
CA ILE A 166 -46.15 -16.02 18.84
C ILE A 166 -45.98 -14.89 17.83
N PHE A 167 -46.62 -13.74 18.06
CA PHE A 167 -46.47 -12.56 17.21
C PHE A 167 -45.03 -12.05 17.18
N ASP A 168 -44.40 -11.88 18.35
CA ASP A 168 -43.00 -11.44 18.47
C ASP A 168 -42.05 -12.39 17.72
N GLN A 169 -42.29 -13.71 17.83
CA GLN A 169 -41.50 -14.73 17.12
C GLN A 169 -41.64 -14.65 15.60
N GLU A 170 -42.86 -14.45 15.09
CA GLU A 170 -43.11 -14.37 13.65
C GLU A 170 -42.65 -13.03 13.05
N LEU A 171 -42.72 -11.95 13.83
CA LEU A 171 -42.25 -10.63 13.43
C LEU A 171 -40.71 -10.54 13.48
N GLY A 172 -40.07 -11.31 14.36
CA GLY A 172 -38.62 -11.31 14.57
C GLY A 172 -38.12 -10.18 15.47
N VAL A 173 -39.01 -9.32 15.98
CA VAL A 173 -38.70 -8.20 16.88
C VAL A 173 -39.77 -8.15 17.98
N PRO A 174 -39.39 -7.98 19.26
CA PRO A 174 -40.36 -7.86 20.33
C PRO A 174 -41.10 -6.53 20.26
N VAL A 175 -42.44 -6.55 20.32
CA VAL A 175 -43.24 -5.34 20.47
C VAL A 175 -43.63 -5.09 21.93
N THR A 176 -43.92 -3.84 22.27
CA THR A 176 -44.45 -3.50 23.59
C THR A 176 -45.89 -3.97 23.76
N ASP A 177 -46.30 -4.24 25.00
CA ASP A 177 -47.67 -4.70 25.29
C ASP A 177 -48.74 -3.70 24.85
N SER A 178 -48.44 -2.40 24.95
CA SER A 178 -49.33 -1.33 24.50
C SER A 178 -49.54 -1.35 22.99
N VAL A 179 -48.48 -1.57 22.21
CA VAL A 179 -48.55 -1.67 20.75
C VAL A 179 -49.32 -2.92 20.34
N PHE A 180 -49.05 -4.06 20.96
CA PHE A 180 -49.78 -5.30 20.66
C PHE A 180 -51.27 -5.16 20.97
N ARG A 181 -51.62 -4.59 22.13
CA ARG A 181 -53.01 -4.27 22.50
C ARG A 181 -53.69 -3.39 21.46
N TRP A 182 -53.02 -2.33 21.01
CA TRP A 182 -53.55 -1.44 19.98
C TRP A 182 -53.77 -2.15 18.65
N LEU A 183 -52.87 -3.06 18.25
CA LEU A 183 -53.04 -3.86 17.04
C LEU A 183 -54.24 -4.81 17.11
N ILE A 184 -54.52 -5.39 18.29
CA ILE A 184 -55.72 -6.21 18.54
C ILE A 184 -56.98 -5.36 18.37
N GLU A 185 -57.03 -4.16 18.96
CA GLU A 185 -58.17 -3.24 18.83
C GLU A 185 -58.44 -2.87 17.37
N LYS A 186 -57.37 -2.68 16.59
CA LYS A 186 -57.42 -2.42 15.14
C LYS A 186 -57.58 -3.70 14.30
N ARG A 187 -57.76 -4.86 14.94
CA ARG A 187 -57.97 -6.18 14.31
C ARG A 187 -56.92 -6.53 13.25
N PHE A 188 -55.68 -6.08 13.43
CA PHE A 188 -54.58 -6.28 12.46
C PHE A 188 -54.98 -5.89 11.03
N SER A 189 -55.64 -4.73 10.87
CA SER A 189 -56.15 -4.28 9.58
C SER A 189 -55.10 -4.29 8.47
N ALA A 190 -55.49 -4.73 7.27
CA ALA A 190 -54.59 -4.77 6.11
C ALA A 190 -54.09 -3.38 5.70
N ARG A 191 -54.87 -2.33 5.98
CA ARG A 191 -54.46 -0.95 5.73
C ARG A 191 -53.21 -0.58 6.52
N LEU A 192 -53.16 -0.91 7.82
CA LEU A 192 -52.00 -0.62 8.67
C LEU A 192 -50.76 -1.42 8.25
N GLU A 193 -50.96 -2.68 7.87
CA GLU A 193 -49.89 -3.51 7.31
C GLU A 193 -49.31 -2.88 6.04
N ASN A 194 -50.15 -2.47 5.09
CA ASN A 194 -49.68 -1.85 3.85
C ASN A 194 -48.94 -0.53 4.11
N THR A 195 -49.46 0.33 4.99
CA THR A 195 -48.78 1.57 5.37
C THR A 195 -47.42 1.30 6.03
N LEU A 196 -47.32 0.26 6.85
CA LEU A 196 -46.06 -0.16 7.47
C LEU A 196 -45.07 -0.65 6.41
N ILE A 197 -45.52 -1.49 5.46
CA ILE A 197 -44.68 -1.99 4.37
C ILE A 197 -44.20 -0.84 3.46
N GLU A 198 -45.08 0.12 3.14
CA GLU A 198 -44.71 1.32 2.37
C GLU A 198 -43.65 2.16 3.10
N ALA A 199 -43.78 2.32 4.43
CA ALA A 199 -42.79 3.02 5.24
C ALA A 199 -41.43 2.28 5.23
N ILE A 200 -41.44 0.95 5.40
CA ILE A 200 -40.25 0.11 5.34
C ILE A 200 -39.59 0.19 3.95
N ALA A 201 -40.38 0.16 2.87
CA ALA A 201 -39.87 0.30 1.50
C ALA A 201 -39.19 1.65 1.24
N LYS A 202 -39.74 2.73 1.81
CA LYS A 202 -39.10 4.04 1.76
C LYS A 202 -37.79 4.06 2.53
N TRP A 203 -37.75 3.42 3.70
CA TRP A 203 -36.55 3.37 4.54
C TRP A 203 -35.46 2.47 3.98
N SER A 204 -35.80 1.37 3.30
CA SER A 204 -34.81 0.47 2.69
C SER A 204 -34.01 1.10 1.55
N THR A 205 -34.51 2.21 0.98
CA THR A 205 -33.73 3.01 0.02
C THR A 205 -32.51 3.65 0.67
N PHE A 206 -32.57 3.93 1.98
CA PHE A 206 -31.44 4.44 2.75
C PHE A 206 -30.59 3.26 3.26
N ARG A 207 -29.27 3.43 3.22
CA ARG A 207 -28.36 2.51 3.91
C ARG A 207 -28.38 2.83 5.39
N ILE A 208 -29.10 2.00 6.15
CA ILE A 208 -29.24 2.13 7.60
C ILE A 208 -28.18 1.25 8.24
N PHE A 209 -27.44 1.78 9.20
CA PHE A 209 -26.51 1.04 10.03
C PHE A 209 -26.79 1.34 11.50
N ASP A 210 -26.59 0.35 12.36
CA ASP A 210 -26.61 0.55 13.80
C ASP A 210 -25.20 0.98 14.23
N GLY A 211 -25.04 2.25 14.61
CA GLY A 211 -23.73 2.79 14.96
C GLY A 211 -23.85 3.95 15.93
N SER A 212 -23.05 3.91 17.00
CA SER A 212 -22.83 5.09 17.83
C SER A 212 -22.20 6.19 16.99
N SER A 213 -22.57 7.44 17.22
CA SER A 213 -21.98 8.62 16.56
C SER A 213 -20.44 8.69 16.65
N ASN A 214 -19.85 7.91 17.55
CA ASN A 214 -18.40 7.84 17.76
C ASN A 214 -17.67 7.01 16.69
N LEU A 215 -18.37 6.17 15.91
CA LEU A 215 -17.76 5.36 14.83
C LEU A 215 -17.40 6.20 13.60
N LEU A 216 -18.00 7.38 13.48
CA LEU A 216 -17.75 8.35 12.41
C LEU A 216 -17.43 9.71 13.06
N PRO A 217 -16.25 9.88 13.67
CA PRO A 217 -15.90 11.11 14.40
C PRO A 217 -15.94 12.35 13.50
N ASN A 218 -15.64 12.17 12.22
CA ASN A 218 -15.84 13.15 11.17
C ASN A 218 -16.72 12.48 10.11
N GLY A 219 -17.89 13.02 9.79
CA GLY A 219 -18.86 12.39 8.86
C GLY A 219 -18.33 12.06 7.45
N ASP A 220 -17.10 12.48 7.14
CA ASP A 220 -16.37 12.22 5.89
C ASP A 220 -15.38 11.04 5.96
N SER A 221 -15.36 10.28 7.07
CA SER A 221 -14.47 9.12 7.20
C SER A 221 -14.81 8.05 6.15
N PRO A 222 -13.81 7.55 5.38
CA PRO A 222 -14.03 6.46 4.45
C PRO A 222 -14.50 5.22 5.22
N LEU A 223 -15.45 4.51 4.65
CA LEU A 223 -16.03 3.29 5.22
C LEU A 223 -15.96 2.16 4.21
N ILE A 224 -15.69 0.95 4.71
CA ILE A 224 -15.63 -0.24 3.88
C ILE A 224 -16.94 -1.01 4.09
N VAL A 225 -17.67 -1.24 3.01
CA VAL A 225 -18.88 -2.06 3.05
C VAL A 225 -18.62 -3.35 2.29
N ARG A 226 -18.70 -4.48 2.99
CA ARG A 226 -18.69 -5.81 2.40
C ARG A 226 -20.12 -6.25 2.14
N VAL A 227 -20.41 -6.72 0.94
CA VAL A 227 -21.70 -7.35 0.65
C VAL A 227 -21.59 -8.83 1.04
N ILE A 228 -22.52 -9.30 1.87
CA ILE A 228 -22.66 -10.72 2.18
C ILE A 228 -23.74 -11.28 1.24
N ASP A 229 -23.37 -12.29 0.46
CA ASP A 229 -24.28 -13.10 -0.36
C ASP A 229 -24.82 -14.30 0.45
#